data_AF-H9ULX5-F1
#
_entry.id   AF-H9ULX5-F1
#
_cell.length_a   1.000
_cell.length_b   1.000
_cell.length_c   1.000
_cell.angle_alpha   90.00
_cell.angle_beta   90.00
_cell.angle_gamma   90.00
#
_symmetry.space_group_name_H-M   'P 1'
#
loop_
_entity.id
_entity.type
_entity.pdbx_description
1 polymer ?
#
loop_
_entity_poly.entity_id
_entity_poly.type
_entity_poly.pdbx_seq_one_letter_code
_entity_poly.pdbx_strand_id
1 'polypeptide(L)'
;MTRAALLIIMALVGVPLSAEAPEFDHGLFGDVGYEFHIFARLFEQEGTQVWNSEFVRRTISGRTVTVQLEGDSIVVLAKFTPYDQDGDTVMLVAQGQTWLSVQGTEGVRYRTAFKSLPLALGESLFFFPLGVHAAGQSSDSMNLELEVQLHKVIDRRNGVGSQEQ
;
A
#
# COMPACT_ATOMS: atom_id res chain seq x y z
N MET A 1 39.31 -12.61 -52.08
CA MET A 1 38.10 -13.30 -51.56
C MET A 1 38.32 -13.60 -50.09
N THR A 2 37.76 -12.81 -49.17
CA THR A 2 37.66 -13.19 -47.74
C THR A 2 36.63 -12.33 -47.00
N ARG A 3 35.43 -12.89 -46.93
CA ARG A 3 34.31 -12.78 -45.98
C ARG A 3 34.23 -11.54 -45.06
N ALA A 4 33.21 -10.71 -45.32
CA ALA A 4 32.65 -9.75 -44.38
C ALA A 4 31.96 -10.47 -43.21
N ALA A 5 32.30 -10.10 -41.98
CA ALA A 5 31.62 -10.57 -40.78
C ALA A 5 30.33 -9.75 -40.57
N LEU A 6 29.19 -10.41 -40.66
CA LEU A 6 27.87 -9.85 -40.41
C LEU A 6 27.63 -9.79 -38.89
N LEU A 7 27.60 -8.58 -38.33
CA LEU A 7 27.19 -8.33 -36.95
C LEU A 7 25.66 -8.35 -36.89
N ILE A 8 25.10 -9.43 -36.33
CA ILE A 8 23.67 -9.51 -36.00
C ILE A 8 23.48 -8.83 -34.64
N ILE A 9 22.92 -7.63 -34.66
CA ILE A 9 22.39 -6.97 -33.46
C ILE A 9 21.06 -7.66 -33.13
N MET A 10 21.10 -8.58 -32.17
CA MET A 10 19.91 -9.20 -31.62
C MET A 10 19.26 -8.19 -30.67
N ALA A 11 18.25 -7.47 -31.17
CA ALA A 11 17.42 -6.60 -30.34
C ALA A 11 16.63 -7.48 -29.36
N LEU A 12 17.03 -7.46 -28.09
CA LEU A 12 16.25 -8.03 -27.01
C LEU A 12 15.00 -7.15 -26.86
N VAL A 13 13.90 -7.57 -27.47
CA VAL A 13 12.60 -6.92 -27.27
C VAL A 13 12.23 -7.15 -25.81
N GLY A 14 12.42 -6.11 -24.99
CA GLY A 14 11.97 -6.09 -23.62
C GLY A 14 10.46 -6.26 -23.62
N VAL A 15 9.98 -7.40 -23.15
CA VAL A 15 8.57 -7.56 -22.79
C VAL A 15 8.36 -6.66 -21.57
N PRO A 16 7.55 -5.59 -21.63
CA PRO A 16 7.18 -4.90 -20.42
C PRO A 16 6.40 -5.89 -19.57
N LEU A 17 6.97 -6.30 -18.44
CA LEU A 17 6.26 -7.04 -17.40
C LEU A 17 5.32 -6.04 -16.71
N SER A 18 4.27 -5.62 -17.42
CA SER A 18 3.17 -4.87 -16.82
C SER A 18 2.40 -5.87 -15.97
N ALA A 19 2.65 -5.87 -14.67
CA ALA A 19 1.83 -6.60 -13.72
C ALA A 19 0.45 -5.96 -13.72
N GLU A 20 -0.44 -6.42 -14.60
CA GLU A 20 -1.87 -6.12 -14.50
C GLU A 20 -2.36 -6.63 -13.14
N ALA A 21 -2.81 -5.70 -12.30
CA ALA A 21 -3.56 -6.07 -11.11
C ALA A 21 -4.74 -6.92 -11.55
N PRO A 22 -5.03 -8.06 -10.90
CA PRO A 22 -6.10 -8.94 -11.33
C PRO A 22 -7.41 -8.15 -11.41
N GLU A 23 -8.04 -8.13 -12.59
CA GLU A 23 -9.38 -7.60 -12.75
C GLU A 23 -10.34 -8.43 -11.89
N PHE A 24 -11.08 -7.75 -11.01
CA PHE A 24 -11.96 -8.40 -10.06
C PHE A 24 -13.26 -8.80 -10.76
N ASP A 25 -13.60 -10.09 -10.73
CA ASP A 25 -14.96 -10.53 -11.07
C ASP A 25 -15.91 -10.08 -9.96
N HIS A 26 -16.70 -9.06 -10.28
CA HIS A 26 -17.66 -8.42 -9.40
C HIS A 26 -18.86 -9.32 -9.07
N GLY A 27 -19.03 -10.47 -9.74
CA GLY A 27 -20.22 -11.32 -9.60
C GLY A 27 -20.15 -12.42 -8.54
N LEU A 28 -18.99 -12.71 -7.94
CA LEU A 28 -18.80 -13.88 -7.06
C LEU A 28 -18.82 -13.60 -5.56
N PHE A 29 -18.74 -12.32 -5.15
CA PHE A 29 -18.69 -11.93 -3.74
C PHE A 29 -19.73 -10.82 -3.52
N GLY A 30 -20.80 -11.11 -2.79
CA GLY A 30 -21.92 -10.19 -2.58
C GLY A 30 -21.47 -8.78 -2.18
N ASP A 31 -21.64 -7.84 -3.11
CA ASP A 31 -22.10 -6.45 -2.98
C ASP A 31 -21.42 -5.47 -2.00
N VAL A 32 -20.32 -5.78 -1.32
CA VAL A 32 -19.57 -4.77 -0.52
C VAL A 32 -18.07 -4.78 -0.82
N GLY A 33 -17.65 -3.83 -1.64
CA GLY A 33 -16.24 -3.52 -1.88
C GLY A 33 -15.73 -2.40 -0.98
N TYR A 34 -14.42 -2.31 -0.87
CA TYR A 34 -13.70 -1.25 -0.16
C TYR A 34 -12.69 -0.58 -1.08
N GLU A 35 -12.55 0.72 -0.95
CA GLU A 35 -11.48 1.51 -1.54
C GLU A 35 -10.65 2.15 -0.43
N PHE A 36 -9.38 1.75 -0.37
CA PHE A 36 -8.36 2.33 0.49
C PHE A 36 -7.76 3.54 -0.21
N HIS A 37 -7.70 4.64 0.53
CA HIS A 37 -6.90 5.82 0.21
C HIS A 37 -5.77 5.88 1.22
N ILE A 38 -4.52 5.73 0.77
CA ILE A 38 -3.35 5.61 1.63
C ILE A 38 -2.36 6.70 1.26
N PHE A 39 -2.08 7.59 2.20
CA PHE A 39 -1.10 8.65 2.08
C PHE A 39 0.11 8.31 2.95
N ALA A 40 1.25 8.10 2.30
CA ALA A 40 2.51 7.83 2.97
C ALA A 40 3.33 9.12 3.07
N ARG A 41 3.89 9.40 4.24
CA ARG A 41 4.77 10.54 4.50
C ARG A 41 6.00 10.09 5.27
N LEU A 42 7.18 10.37 4.71
CA LEU A 42 8.46 10.16 5.37
C LEU A 42 9.00 11.50 5.86
N PHE A 43 9.32 11.55 7.14
CA PHE A 43 9.92 12.68 7.80
C PHE A 43 11.34 12.32 8.25
N GLU A 44 12.28 13.21 7.97
CA GLU A 44 13.64 13.17 8.51
C GLU A 44 13.73 13.97 9.80
N GLN A 45 14.96 14.18 10.29
CA GLN A 45 15.23 14.99 11.48
C GLN A 45 14.51 16.34 11.40
N GLU A 46 14.10 16.83 12.58
CA GLU A 46 13.39 18.11 12.75
C GLU A 46 11.95 18.15 12.21
N GLY A 47 11.41 17.01 11.74
CA GLY A 47 10.04 16.93 11.26
C GLY A 47 9.86 17.43 9.83
N THR A 48 10.97 17.58 9.09
CA THR A 48 10.93 17.92 7.67
C THR A 48 10.41 16.74 6.87
N GLN A 49 9.31 16.93 6.14
CA GLN A 49 8.81 15.92 5.20
C GLN A 49 9.73 15.87 3.97
N VAL A 50 10.38 14.74 3.76
CA VAL A 50 11.33 14.57 2.64
C VAL A 50 10.75 13.77 1.49
N TRP A 51 9.69 13.01 1.75
CA TRP A 51 9.04 12.19 0.73
C TRP A 51 7.57 11.95 1.08
N ASN A 52 6.74 11.83 0.04
CA ASN A 52 5.35 11.39 0.16
C ASN A 52 4.92 10.54 -1.03
N SER A 53 3.84 9.78 -0.86
CA SER A 53 3.18 9.02 -1.93
C SER A 53 1.72 8.76 -1.59
N GLU A 54 0.91 8.56 -2.64
CA GLU A 54 -0.52 8.27 -2.52
C GLU A 54 -0.84 6.95 -3.23
N PHE A 55 -1.68 6.14 -2.60
CA PHE A 55 -2.14 4.87 -3.14
C PHE A 55 -3.66 4.76 -3.01
N VAL A 56 -4.32 4.50 -4.13
CA VAL A 56 -5.71 4.05 -4.15
C VAL A 56 -5.75 2.57 -4.48
N ARG A 57 -6.44 1.78 -3.66
CA ARG A 57 -6.52 0.32 -3.83
C ARG A 57 -7.91 -0.17 -3.50
N ARG A 58 -8.42 -1.13 -4.27
CA ARG A 58 -9.71 -1.76 -3.99
C ARG A 58 -9.54 -3.17 -3.47
N THR A 59 -10.43 -3.56 -2.58
CA THR A 59 -10.50 -4.91 -2.05
C THR A 59 -11.94 -5.22 -1.61
N ILE A 60 -12.13 -6.40 -1.03
CA ILE A 60 -13.35 -6.80 -0.32
C ILE A 60 -12.98 -7.20 1.11
N SER A 61 -13.99 -7.40 1.94
CA SER A 61 -13.81 -7.93 3.29
C SER A 61 -12.95 -9.20 3.31
N GLY A 62 -12.05 -9.30 4.28
CA GLY A 62 -11.10 -10.40 4.47
C GLY A 62 -9.91 -10.43 3.50
N ARG A 63 -9.84 -9.55 2.48
CA ARG A 63 -8.74 -9.54 1.50
C ARG A 63 -7.76 -8.40 1.73
N THR A 64 -6.48 -8.76 1.78
CA THR A 64 -5.37 -7.83 2.02
C THR A 64 -5.08 -6.95 0.81
N VAL A 65 -4.94 -5.66 1.08
CA VAL A 65 -4.24 -4.70 0.22
C VAL A 65 -2.81 -4.56 0.70
N THR A 66 -1.85 -4.56 -0.23
CA THR A 66 -0.43 -4.36 0.07
C THR A 66 0.08 -3.09 -0.58
N VAL A 67 0.83 -2.30 0.17
CA VAL A 67 1.58 -1.14 -0.30
C VAL A 67 3.06 -1.38 0.00
N GLN A 68 3.91 -1.16 -1.00
CA GLN A 68 5.35 -1.28 -0.88
C GLN A 68 5.98 0.09 -1.15
N LEU A 69 6.84 0.52 -0.23
CA LEU A 69 7.61 1.75 -0.32
C LEU A 69 9.07 1.40 -0.36
N GLU A 70 9.80 1.98 -1.31
CA GLU A 70 11.23 1.77 -1.49
C GLU A 70 11.93 3.12 -1.53
N GLY A 71 12.90 3.29 -0.65
CA GLY A 71 13.86 4.38 -0.66
C GLY A 71 15.27 3.82 -0.51
N ASP A 72 16.27 4.69 -0.65
CA ASP A 72 17.69 4.28 -0.74
C ASP A 72 18.17 3.46 0.47
N SER A 73 17.61 3.73 1.65
CA SER A 73 17.99 3.10 2.92
C SER A 73 16.83 2.41 3.63
N ILE A 74 15.65 2.35 3.01
CA ILE A 74 14.44 1.82 3.64
C ILE A 74 13.54 1.10 2.64
N VAL A 75 13.09 -0.10 3.00
CA VAL A 75 11.98 -0.79 2.33
C VAL A 75 10.87 -1.00 3.35
N VAL A 76 9.64 -0.64 3.00
CA VAL A 76 8.45 -0.86 3.85
C VAL A 76 7.40 -1.62 3.09
N LEU A 77 6.90 -2.69 3.71
CA LEU A 77 5.74 -3.45 3.26
C LEU A 77 4.60 -3.24 4.26
N ALA A 78 3.58 -2.50 3.85
CA ALA A 78 2.38 -2.29 4.63
C ALA A 78 1.22 -3.11 4.07
N LYS A 79 0.51 -3.82 4.95
CA LYS A 79 -0.63 -4.67 4.61
C LYS A 79 -1.85 -4.22 5.40
N PHE A 80 -2.97 -4.10 4.71
CA PHE A 80 -4.24 -3.67 5.26
C PHE A 80 -5.32 -4.69 4.90
N THR A 81 -5.96 -5.29 5.90
CA THR A 81 -7.07 -6.23 5.70
C THR A 81 -8.32 -5.70 6.41
N PRO A 82 -9.38 -5.33 5.68
CA PRO A 82 -10.66 -4.96 6.28
C PRO A 82 -11.47 -6.21 6.63
N TYR A 83 -12.19 -6.20 7.75
CA TYR A 83 -13.19 -7.21 8.10
C TYR A 83 -14.49 -6.51 8.49
N ASP A 84 -15.61 -6.98 7.94
CA ASP A 84 -16.92 -6.39 8.20
C ASP A 84 -17.30 -6.65 9.66
N GLN A 85 -17.76 -5.61 10.36
CA GLN A 85 -18.46 -5.77 11.63
C GLN A 85 -19.93 -5.42 11.42
N ASP A 86 -20.25 -4.13 11.47
CA ASP A 86 -21.63 -3.63 11.49
C ASP A 86 -21.74 -2.38 10.61
N GLY A 87 -22.63 -2.39 9.62
CA GLY A 87 -23.02 -1.22 8.81
C GLY A 87 -21.85 -0.42 8.23
N ASP A 88 -21.43 0.61 8.96
CA ASP A 88 -20.40 1.59 8.60
C ASP A 88 -19.08 1.46 9.39
N THR A 89 -18.90 0.37 10.16
CA THR A 89 -17.66 0.07 10.88
C THR A 89 -16.98 -1.17 10.33
N VAL A 90 -15.67 -1.06 10.12
CA VAL A 90 -14.81 -2.13 9.65
C VAL A 90 -13.73 -2.40 10.69
N MET A 91 -13.52 -3.65 11.07
CA MET A 91 -12.32 -4.04 11.81
C MET A 91 -11.14 -4.04 10.84
N LEU A 92 -10.25 -3.06 10.97
CA LEU A 92 -9.08 -2.94 10.11
C LEU A 92 -7.86 -3.55 10.81
N VAL A 93 -7.21 -4.50 10.13
CA VAL A 93 -5.92 -5.05 10.53
C VAL A 93 -4.82 -4.44 9.66
N ALA A 94 -3.90 -3.70 10.29
CA ALA A 94 -2.73 -3.11 9.68
C ALA A 94 -1.46 -3.83 10.14
N GLN A 95 -0.62 -4.24 9.20
CA GLN A 95 0.67 -4.87 9.46
C GLN A 95 1.75 -4.14 8.68
N GLY A 96 2.87 -3.84 9.33
CA GLY A 96 4.03 -3.20 8.74
C GLY A 96 5.25 -4.11 8.89
N GLN A 97 6.04 -4.20 7.84
CA GLN A 97 7.38 -4.78 7.87
C GLN A 97 8.33 -3.76 7.27
N THR A 98 9.47 -3.56 7.92
CA THR A 98 10.42 -2.54 7.50
C THR A 98 11.84 -3.08 7.57
N TRP A 99 12.59 -2.85 6.50
CA TRP A 99 14.01 -3.16 6.38
C TRP A 99 14.76 -1.85 6.25
N LEU A 100 15.68 -1.58 7.19
CA LEU A 100 16.47 -0.35 7.25
C LEU A 100 17.95 -0.68 7.03
N SER A 101 18.56 -0.03 6.05
CA SER A 101 20.00 -0.06 5.80
C SER A 101 20.60 1.25 6.29
N VAL A 102 21.13 1.25 7.52
CA VAL A 102 21.71 2.46 8.12
C VAL A 102 23.18 2.57 7.69
N GLN A 103 23.56 3.70 7.10
CA GLN A 103 24.94 3.95 6.69
C GLN A 103 25.88 3.83 7.90
N GLY A 104 27.01 3.14 7.71
CA GLY A 104 28.01 2.93 8.78
C GLY A 104 27.69 1.78 9.73
N THR A 105 26.60 1.04 9.54
CA THR A 105 26.34 -0.24 10.23
C THR A 105 26.43 -1.41 9.25
N GLU A 106 27.09 -2.50 9.65
CA GLU A 106 27.01 -3.76 8.92
C GLU A 106 25.66 -4.43 9.21
N GLY A 107 24.75 -4.40 8.24
CA GLY A 107 23.53 -5.21 8.25
C GLY A 107 22.22 -4.44 8.01
N VAL A 108 21.15 -5.20 7.80
CA VAL A 108 19.79 -4.67 7.61
C VAL A 108 19.00 -4.84 8.90
N ARG A 109 18.48 -3.75 9.45
CA ARG A 109 17.61 -3.78 10.62
C ARG A 109 16.17 -4.05 10.20
N TYR A 110 15.63 -5.17 10.66
CA TYR A 110 14.24 -5.53 10.46
C TYR A 110 13.36 -5.02 11.61
N ARG A 111 12.19 -4.45 11.28
CA ARG A 111 11.13 -4.08 12.22
C ARG A 111 9.78 -4.56 11.72
N THR A 112 8.88 -4.85 12.65
CA THR A 112 7.48 -5.13 12.34
C THR A 112 6.57 -4.38 13.30
N ALA A 113 5.42 -3.96 12.79
CA ALA A 113 4.35 -3.31 13.54
C ALA A 113 3.01 -3.97 13.20
N PHE A 114 2.14 -4.07 14.20
CA PHE A 114 0.81 -4.65 14.05
C PHE A 114 -0.20 -3.79 14.79
N LYS A 115 -1.32 -3.47 14.15
CA LYS A 115 -2.44 -2.75 14.77
C LYS A 115 -3.75 -3.34 14.27
N SER A 116 -4.70 -3.52 15.18
CA SER A 116 -6.07 -3.90 14.85
C SER A 116 -7.00 -3.00 15.62
N LEU A 117 -7.95 -2.38 14.91
CA LEU A 117 -8.95 -1.50 15.52
C LEU A 117 -10.22 -1.43 14.68
N PRO A 118 -11.38 -1.15 15.29
CA PRO A 118 -12.56 -0.72 14.55
C PRO A 118 -12.29 0.67 13.92
N LEU A 119 -12.66 0.83 12.66
CA LEU A 119 -12.53 2.06 11.89
C LEU A 119 -13.90 2.36 11.26
N ALA A 120 -14.45 3.55 11.51
CA ALA A 120 -15.63 3.98 10.78
C ALA A 120 -15.25 4.38 9.35
N LEU A 121 -16.12 4.09 8.38
CA LEU A 121 -15.87 4.44 6.99
C LEU A 121 -15.66 5.95 6.82
N GLY A 122 -14.61 6.33 6.09
CA GLY A 122 -14.19 7.71 5.86
C GLY A 122 -13.32 8.33 6.96
N GLU A 123 -13.11 7.67 8.10
CA GLU A 123 -12.16 8.14 9.12
C GLU A 123 -10.70 7.85 8.73
N SER A 124 -9.79 8.72 9.16
CA SER A 124 -8.34 8.53 9.00
C SER A 124 -7.76 7.70 10.14
N LEU A 125 -7.12 6.58 9.79
CA LEU A 125 -6.20 5.86 10.66
C LEU A 125 -4.76 6.27 10.37
N PHE A 126 -4.03 6.69 11.39
CA PHE A 126 -2.57 6.85 11.32
C PHE A 126 -1.86 5.58 11.81
N PHE A 127 -1.06 5.00 10.93
CA PHE A 127 -0.23 3.82 11.19
C PHE A 127 1.26 4.16 11.02
N PHE A 128 2.04 3.87 12.06
CA PHE A 128 3.47 4.21 12.14
C PHE A 128 4.30 2.92 12.14
N PRO A 129 4.65 2.36 10.96
CA PRO A 129 5.39 1.10 10.87
C PRO A 129 6.79 1.13 11.51
N LEU A 130 7.37 2.33 11.69
CA LEU A 130 8.64 2.54 12.37
C LEU A 130 8.51 2.83 13.87
N GLY A 131 7.28 2.94 14.38
CA GLY A 131 6.96 3.48 15.71
C GLY A 131 6.86 5.01 15.72
N VAL A 132 6.34 5.55 16.82
CA VAL A 132 6.31 7.01 17.07
C VAL A 132 7.53 7.37 17.90
N HIS A 133 8.36 8.29 17.42
CA HIS A 133 9.49 8.77 18.21
C HIS A 133 8.99 9.70 19.31
N ALA A 134 9.32 9.40 20.57
CA ALA A 134 9.09 10.34 21.65
C ALA A 134 10.10 11.50 21.54
N ALA A 135 9.69 12.71 21.93
CA ALA A 135 10.59 13.85 22.02
C ALA A 135 11.81 13.48 22.90
N GLY A 136 13.02 13.60 22.33
CA GLY A 136 14.28 13.31 23.03
C GLY A 136 14.94 11.96 22.71
N GLN A 137 14.39 11.15 21.79
CA GLN A 137 15.12 9.98 21.26
C GLN A 137 16.07 10.35 20.12
N SER A 138 17.14 9.56 19.98
CA SER A 138 18.37 9.79 19.19
C SER A 138 18.18 10.43 17.81
N SER A 139 19.14 11.30 17.47
CA SER A 139 19.28 12.12 16.26
C SER A 139 19.50 11.35 14.94
N ASP A 140 18.85 10.21 14.74
CA ASP A 140 18.99 9.39 13.53
C ASP A 140 17.65 8.73 13.15
N SER A 141 16.56 9.37 13.57
CA SER A 141 15.22 8.78 13.63
C SER A 141 14.36 9.23 12.45
N MET A 142 14.26 8.40 11.41
CA MET A 142 13.23 8.55 10.38
C MET A 142 11.84 8.24 10.97
N ASN A 143 10.83 9.03 10.61
CA ASN A 143 9.44 8.73 10.93
C ASN A 143 8.66 8.47 9.63
N LEU A 144 8.02 7.30 9.54
CA LEU A 144 7.14 6.96 8.44
C LEU A 144 5.71 6.91 8.96
N GLU A 145 4.87 7.73 8.37
CA GLU A 145 3.45 7.81 8.68
C GLU A 145 2.64 7.33 7.47
N LEU A 146 1.68 6.45 7.73
CA LEU A 146 0.67 6.01 6.78
C LEU A 146 -0.70 6.47 7.27
N GLU A 147 -1.25 7.47 6.63
CA GLU A 147 -2.65 7.87 6.80
C GLU A 147 -3.51 7.00 5.89
N VAL A 148 -4.49 6.31 6.47
CA VAL A 148 -5.31 5.31 5.78
C VAL A 148 -6.77 5.67 5.99
N GLN A 149 -7.47 5.90 4.89
CA GLN A 149 -8.92 6.04 4.86
C GLN A 149 -9.55 4.89 4.10
N LEU A 150 -10.71 4.45 4.56
CA LEU A 150 -11.45 3.36 3.95
C LEU A 150 -12.86 3.80 3.56
N HIS A 151 -13.21 3.64 2.30
CA HIS A 151 -14.54 3.95 1.78
C HIS A 151 -15.22 2.71 1.23
N LYS A 152 -16.55 2.66 1.33
CA LYS A 152 -17.35 1.60 0.72
C LYS A 152 -17.55 1.87 -0.77
N VAL A 153 -17.38 0.83 -1.58
CA VAL A 153 -17.65 0.84 -3.02
C VAL A 153 -18.94 0.08 -3.27
N ILE A 154 -19.95 0.76 -3.81
CA ILE A 154 -21.24 0.16 -4.18
C ILE A 154 -21.24 -0.05 -5.70
N ASP A 155 -21.41 -1.30 -6.17
CA ASP A 155 -21.60 -1.58 -7.60
C ASP A 155 -23.00 -1.10 -8.04
N ARG A 156 -23.07 -0.10 -8.92
CA ARG A 156 -24.33 0.50 -9.40
C ARG A 156 -24.96 -0.26 -10.57
N ARG A 157 -24.48 -1.45 -10.93
CA ARG A 157 -25.02 -2.19 -12.10
C ARG A 157 -26.39 -2.85 -11.90
N ASN A 158 -26.94 -2.89 -10.68
CA ASN A 158 -28.27 -3.46 -10.41
C ASN A 158 -29.44 -2.43 -10.48
N GLY A 159 -29.24 -1.26 -11.09
CA GLY A 159 -30.24 -0.19 -11.19
C GLY A 159 -30.99 -0.07 -12.52
N VAL A 160 -31.12 -1.15 -13.31
CA VAL A 160 -31.88 -1.12 -14.58
C VAL A 160 -33.01 -2.16 -14.56
N GLY A 161 -34.24 -1.67 -14.54
CA GLY A 161 -35.52 -2.42 -14.53
C GLY A 161 -36.26 -2.18 -13.21
N SER A 162 -37.38 -1.44 -13.12
CA SER A 162 -38.55 -1.46 -13.99
C SER A 162 -39.33 -0.14 -13.86
N GLN A 163 -39.46 0.60 -14.95
CA GLN A 163 -40.56 1.54 -15.19
C GLN A 163 -40.97 1.34 -16.66
N GLU A 164 -41.66 0.23 -16.91
CA GLU A 164 -42.65 0.14 -17.98
C GLU A 164 -43.97 -0.23 -17.31
N GLN A 165 -44.82 0.79 -17.15
CA GLN A 165 -46.28 0.71 -17.30
C GLN A 165 -46.86 2.12 -17.33
#